data_AF-A0A535QKM3-F1
#
_entry.id   AF-A0A535QKM3-F1
#
_cell.length_a   1.000
_cell.length_b   1.000
_cell.length_c   1.000
_cell.angle_alpha   90.00
_cell.angle_beta   90.00
_cell.angle_gamma   90.00
#
_symmetry.space_group_name_H-M   'P 1'
#
loop_
_entity.id
_entity.type
_entity.pdbx_description
1 polymer ?
#
loop_
_entity_poly.entity_id
_entity_poly.type
_entity_poly.pdbx_seq_one_letter_code
_entity_poly.pdbx_strand_id
1 'polypeptide(L)'
;MKFLFKGTVALVLGVVLLSTISASAATVNRQSNSRTSTTTTPINHLVVIFDENVSFDHYFGTYPFAQNPPGEPHFNASRNTPSVNGLNTALLMANPNLANPKRLDRSQALT
;
A
#
# COMPACT_ATOMS: atom_id res chain seq x y z
N MET A 1 52.09 -52.74 -46.84
CA MET A 1 52.04 -53.21 -45.43
C MET A 1 50.62 -52.98 -44.94
N LYS A 2 49.62 -53.81 -45.28
CA LYS A 2 49.21 -55.08 -44.63
C LYS A 2 49.41 -55.07 -43.11
N PHE A 3 48.41 -54.63 -42.36
CA PHE A 3 48.04 -55.25 -41.09
C PHE A 3 46.52 -55.36 -40.97
N LEU A 4 46.12 -56.61 -40.79
CA LEU A 4 44.78 -57.15 -40.68
C LEU A 4 44.63 -57.54 -39.20
N PHE A 5 43.66 -57.00 -38.48
CA PHE A 5 43.16 -57.63 -37.26
C PHE A 5 41.64 -57.50 -37.20
N LYS A 6 40.98 -58.64 -37.36
CA LYS A 6 39.57 -58.86 -37.04
C LYS A 6 39.45 -58.99 -35.52
N GLY A 7 38.49 -58.31 -34.93
CA GLY A 7 38.14 -58.46 -33.51
C GLY A 7 36.70 -58.00 -33.27
N THR A 8 35.75 -58.91 -33.46
CA THR A 8 34.39 -58.81 -32.89
C THR A 8 34.43 -59.25 -31.41
N VAL A 9 33.41 -58.86 -30.63
CA VAL A 9 33.07 -59.17 -29.19
C VAL A 9 33.21 -57.88 -28.35
N ALA A 10 32.22 -57.38 -27.58
CA ALA A 10 30.85 -57.78 -27.29
C ALA A 10 30.03 -56.57 -26.80
N LEU A 11 28.73 -56.65 -27.11
CA LEU A 11 27.55 -56.16 -26.41
C LEU A 11 27.76 -55.51 -25.02
N VAL A 12 27.46 -54.21 -24.91
CA VAL A 12 26.81 -53.65 -23.70
C VAL A 12 25.66 -52.76 -24.16
N LEU A 13 24.45 -53.17 -23.75
CA LEU A 13 23.21 -52.42 -23.90
C LEU A 13 23.32 -51.06 -23.20
N GLY A 14 23.10 -50.00 -23.96
CA GLY A 14 22.89 -48.65 -23.43
C GLY A 14 21.86 -47.95 -24.29
N VAL A 15 20.59 -48.31 -24.13
CA VAL A 15 19.46 -47.61 -24.74
C VAL A 15 19.44 -46.20 -24.15
N VAL A 16 20.05 -45.24 -24.82
CA VAL A 16 19.84 -43.82 -24.51
C VAL A 16 18.54 -43.44 -25.21
N LEU A 17 17.45 -43.54 -24.45
CA LEU A 17 16.14 -43.03 -24.83
C LEU A 17 16.27 -41.53 -25.10
N LEU A 18 16.14 -41.16 -26.37
CA LEU A 18 16.03 -39.79 -26.83
C LEU A 18 14.67 -39.22 -26.36
N SER A 19 14.64 -38.63 -25.17
CA SER A 19 13.45 -37.94 -24.65
C SER A 19 13.32 -36.56 -25.30
N THR A 20 12.67 -36.51 -26.47
CA THR A 20 12.16 -35.26 -27.04
C THR A 20 11.04 -34.75 -26.15
N ILE A 21 11.35 -33.82 -25.25
CA ILE A 21 10.35 -33.08 -24.48
C ILE A 21 9.68 -32.11 -25.46
N SER A 22 8.53 -32.51 -26.02
CA SER A 22 7.61 -31.56 -26.66
C SER A 22 7.09 -30.61 -25.57
N ALA A 23 7.63 -29.41 -25.52
CA ALA A 23 7.09 -28.34 -24.69
C ALA A 23 5.75 -27.90 -25.30
N SER A 24 4.64 -28.37 -24.73
CA SER A 24 3.32 -27.82 -24.99
C SER A 24 3.29 -26.38 -24.48
N ALA A 25 3.41 -25.40 -25.37
CA ALA A 25 3.13 -24.02 -25.02
C ALA A 25 1.64 -23.92 -24.66
N ALA A 26 1.32 -23.89 -23.37
CA ALA A 26 -0.02 -23.58 -22.92
C ALA A 26 -0.31 -22.11 -23.28
N THR A 27 -1.08 -21.90 -24.34
CA THR A 27 -1.62 -20.59 -24.69
C THR A 27 -2.56 -20.17 -23.56
N VAL A 28 -2.05 -19.34 -22.63
CA VAL A 28 -2.89 -18.67 -21.64
C VAL A 28 -3.79 -17.72 -22.41
N ASN A 29 -5.05 -18.10 -22.61
CA ASN A 29 -6.08 -17.19 -23.08
C ASN A 29 -6.31 -16.15 -21.97
N ARG A 30 -5.54 -15.05 -22.00
CA ARG A 30 -5.86 -13.86 -21.21
C ARG A 30 -7.14 -13.32 -21.83
N GLN A 31 -8.27 -13.82 -21.34
CA GLN A 31 -9.56 -13.16 -21.50
C GLN A 31 -9.35 -11.76 -20.94
N SER A 32 -9.00 -10.80 -21.80
CA SER A 32 -8.97 -9.39 -21.47
C SER A 32 -10.42 -9.03 -21.20
N ASN A 33 -10.80 -9.24 -19.96
CA ASN A 33 -12.08 -8.85 -19.43
C ASN A 33 -11.98 -7.35 -19.18
N SER A 34 -11.78 -6.59 -20.26
CA SER A 34 -11.92 -5.15 -20.31
C SER A 34 -13.41 -4.83 -20.20
N ARG A 35 -14.00 -5.21 -19.06
CA ARG A 35 -15.21 -4.54 -18.58
C ARG A 35 -14.71 -3.20 -18.09
N THR A 36 -14.65 -2.22 -18.98
CA THR A 36 -14.67 -0.82 -18.58
C THR A 36 -15.99 -0.63 -17.84
N SER A 37 -15.95 -0.74 -16.51
CA SER A 37 -17.10 -0.40 -15.67
C SER A 37 -17.34 1.08 -15.85
N THR A 38 -18.46 1.45 -16.45
CA THR A 38 -18.84 2.86 -16.56
C THR A 38 -19.19 3.37 -15.16
N THR A 39 -18.43 4.34 -14.66
CA THR A 39 -18.65 4.99 -13.37
C THR A 39 -19.43 6.29 -13.57
N THR A 40 -20.30 6.66 -12.61
CA THR A 40 -21.02 7.94 -12.66
C THR A 40 -20.09 9.14 -12.54
N THR A 41 -18.94 8.96 -11.91
CA THR A 41 -17.86 9.95 -11.82
C THR A 41 -16.65 9.47 -12.61
N PRO A 42 -15.65 10.32 -12.92
CA PRO A 42 -14.39 9.87 -13.51
C PRO A 42 -13.53 8.94 -12.64
N ILE A 43 -13.93 8.67 -11.38
CA ILE A 43 -13.17 7.84 -10.44
C ILE A 43 -13.43 6.36 -10.73
N ASN A 44 -12.41 5.65 -11.22
CA ASN A 44 -12.48 4.23 -11.59
C ASN A 44 -12.07 3.27 -10.46
N HIS A 45 -11.21 3.72 -9.54
CA HIS A 45 -10.69 2.93 -8.44
C HIS A 45 -10.74 3.75 -7.15
N LEU A 46 -11.39 3.22 -6.13
CA LEU A 46 -11.45 3.83 -4.80
C LEU A 46 -10.67 2.94 -3.82
N VAL A 47 -9.67 3.52 -3.15
CA VAL A 47 -8.98 2.91 -2.02
C VAL A 47 -9.52 3.55 -0.76
N VAL A 48 -10.13 2.76 0.12
CA VAL A 48 -10.63 3.22 1.41
C VAL A 48 -9.61 2.88 2.48
N ILE A 49 -9.06 3.89 3.14
CA ILE A 49 -8.23 3.73 4.34
C ILE A 49 -9.15 3.96 5.54
N PHE A 50 -9.30 2.94 6.37
CA PHE A 50 -10.19 2.98 7.53
C PHE A 50 -9.35 3.07 8.80
N ASP A 51 -9.38 4.25 9.42
CA ASP A 51 -8.72 4.52 10.70
C ASP A 51 -9.75 4.38 11.83
N GLU A 52 -9.29 4.06 13.04
CA GLU A 52 -10.15 3.65 14.13
C GLU A 52 -10.07 4.60 15.33
N ASN A 53 -11.18 4.73 16.06
CA ASN A 53 -11.24 5.31 17.40
C ASN A 53 -10.78 6.78 17.61
N VAL A 54 -10.64 7.58 16.55
CA VAL A 54 -10.28 9.01 16.66
C VAL A 54 -11.39 9.93 16.16
N SER A 55 -11.80 10.90 16.99
CA SER A 55 -12.80 11.91 16.60
C SER A 55 -12.17 13.01 15.74
N PHE A 56 -13.02 13.73 14.99
CA PHE A 56 -12.56 14.86 14.17
C PHE A 56 -11.80 15.91 14.99
N ASP A 57 -12.34 16.34 16.14
CA ASP A 57 -11.70 17.37 16.97
C ASP A 57 -10.35 16.93 17.57
N HIS A 58 -10.12 15.62 17.72
CA HIS A 58 -8.84 15.11 18.20
C HIS A 58 -7.73 15.38 17.15
N TYR A 59 -7.96 15.11 15.87
CA TYR A 59 -6.96 15.34 14.82
C TYR A 59 -6.99 16.76 14.23
N PHE A 60 -8.17 17.32 14.05
CA PHE A 60 -8.37 18.56 13.28
C PHE A 60 -9.01 19.69 14.09
N GLY A 61 -9.27 19.51 15.39
CA GLY A 61 -9.96 20.52 16.20
C GLY A 61 -9.25 21.87 16.25
N THR A 62 -7.91 21.89 16.16
CA THR A 62 -7.11 23.13 16.10
C THR A 62 -6.61 23.46 14.69
N TYR A 63 -6.95 22.66 13.68
CA TYR A 63 -6.52 22.91 12.30
C TYR A 63 -7.06 24.27 11.81
N PRO A 64 -6.24 25.10 11.12
CA PRO A 64 -4.88 24.83 10.64
C PRO A 64 -3.78 25.45 11.52
N PHE A 65 -4.00 25.60 12.83
CA PHE A 65 -3.05 26.23 13.73
C PHE A 65 -2.26 25.20 14.54
N ALA A 66 -0.94 25.25 14.44
CA ALA A 66 -0.02 24.38 15.18
C ALA A 66 0.87 25.19 16.13
N GLN A 67 1.18 24.62 17.30
CA GLN A 67 2.07 25.27 18.28
C GLN A 67 3.53 25.36 17.80
N ASN A 68 3.98 24.43 16.96
CA ASN A 68 5.33 24.37 16.41
C ASN A 68 6.45 24.47 17.47
N PRO A 69 6.43 23.65 18.55
CA PRO A 69 7.50 23.68 19.54
C PRO A 69 8.85 23.22 18.94
N PRO A 70 9.98 23.65 19.50
CA PRO A 70 11.30 23.26 18.99
C PRO A 70 11.51 21.75 18.97
N GLY A 71 12.09 21.23 17.88
CA GLY A 71 12.39 19.80 17.72
C GLY A 71 11.22 18.96 17.20
N GLU A 72 10.04 19.55 17.00
CA GLU A 72 8.88 18.91 16.39
C GLU A 72 8.71 19.33 14.93
N PRO A 73 8.19 18.47 14.03
CA PRO A 73 7.74 18.90 12.71
C PRO A 73 6.84 20.13 12.75
N HIS A 74 7.23 21.15 11.99
CA HIS A 74 6.51 22.42 11.88
C HIS A 74 5.39 22.32 10.86
N PHE A 75 4.27 22.97 11.15
CA PHE A 75 3.17 23.19 10.23
C PHE A 75 2.85 24.67 10.12
N ASN A 76 2.77 25.17 8.88
CA ASN A 76 2.31 26.51 8.58
C ASN A 76 1.21 26.43 7.51
N ALA A 77 0.05 26.98 7.84
CA ALA A 77 -1.08 27.03 6.91
C ALA A 77 -0.75 27.88 5.67
N SER A 78 -1.31 27.50 4.52
CA SER A 78 -1.24 28.33 3.33
C SER A 78 -2.20 29.52 3.45
N ARG A 79 -1.95 30.60 2.69
CA ARG A 79 -2.67 31.89 2.80
C ARG A 79 -4.20 31.79 2.68
N ASN A 80 -4.72 30.76 1.99
CA ASN A 80 -6.14 30.56 1.74
C ASN A 80 -6.66 29.23 2.31
N THR A 81 -6.01 28.70 3.34
CA THR A 81 -6.47 27.47 3.99
C THR A 81 -7.86 27.72 4.60
N PRO A 82 -8.90 26.94 4.22
CA PRO A 82 -10.23 27.08 4.79
C PRO A 82 -10.26 26.76 6.29
N SER A 83 -11.21 27.38 7.00
CA SER A 83 -11.53 27.03 8.38
C SER A 83 -12.32 25.73 8.46
N VAL A 84 -12.20 25.02 9.58
CA VAL A 84 -13.04 23.86 9.92
C VAL A 84 -14.01 24.22 11.05
N ASN A 85 -15.07 23.42 11.19
CA ASN A 85 -15.91 23.47 12.39
C ASN A 85 -15.21 22.69 13.52
N GLY A 86 -14.27 23.35 14.19
CA GLY A 86 -13.45 22.75 15.25
C GLY A 86 -13.51 23.48 16.59
N LEU A 87 -12.44 23.36 17.37
CA LEU A 87 -12.30 23.94 18.70
C LEU A 87 -12.02 25.45 18.64
N ASN A 88 -13.10 26.23 18.72
CA ASN A 88 -13.01 27.68 18.87
C ASN A 88 -12.59 28.09 20.30
N THR A 89 -12.31 29.38 20.50
CA THR A 89 -11.88 29.93 21.81
C THR A 89 -12.84 29.60 22.96
N ALA A 90 -14.17 29.61 22.72
CA ALA A 90 -15.14 29.29 23.76
C ALA A 90 -15.04 27.81 24.17
N LEU A 91 -14.89 26.90 23.20
CA LEU A 91 -14.73 25.48 23.48
C LEU A 91 -13.38 25.13 24.10
N LEU A 92 -12.33 25.93 23.85
CA LEU A 92 -11.01 25.75 24.46
C LEU A 92 -10.97 26.24 25.91
N MET A 93 -11.70 27.31 26.24
CA MET A 93 -11.59 27.98 27.54
C MET A 93 -12.76 27.73 28.49
N ALA A 94 -13.93 27.39 27.96
CA ALA A 94 -15.18 27.22 28.70
C ALA A 94 -16.01 26.08 28.09
N ASN A 95 -15.39 24.92 27.89
CA ASN A 95 -16.08 23.73 27.43
C ASN A 95 -17.15 23.28 28.45
N PRO A 96 -18.29 22.74 28.03
CA PRO A 96 -19.32 22.26 28.95
C PRO A 96 -18.93 20.98 29.72
N ASN A 97 -17.86 20.29 29.33
CA ASN A 97 -17.35 19.14 30.09
C ASN A 97 -16.55 19.59 31.32
N LEU A 98 -16.32 18.66 32.25
CA LEU A 98 -15.57 18.92 33.48
C LEU A 98 -14.14 19.43 33.22
N ALA A 99 -13.54 19.07 32.09
CA ALA A 99 -12.20 19.50 31.70
C ALA A 99 -12.20 20.09 30.29
N ASN A 100 -11.48 21.19 30.13
CA ASN A 100 -11.24 21.79 28.82
C ASN A 100 -10.31 20.91 27.95
N PRO A 101 -10.44 20.97 26.61
CA PRO A 101 -9.49 20.36 25.70
C PRO A 101 -8.06 20.83 25.96
N LYS A 102 -7.10 19.93 25.81
CA LYS A 102 -5.66 20.20 25.97
C LYS A 102 -4.89 19.62 24.81
N ARG A 103 -3.77 20.26 24.44
CA ARG A 103 -2.82 19.69 23.48
C ARG A 103 -2.17 18.45 24.11
N LEU A 104 -2.24 17.32 23.42
CA LEU A 104 -1.43 16.15 23.73
C LEU A 104 -0.07 16.29 23.05
N ASP A 105 0.99 16.01 23.80
CA ASP A 105 2.33 15.90 23.26
C ASP A 105 2.48 14.61 22.41
N ARG A 106 3.42 14.58 21.45
CA ARG A 106 3.66 13.37 20.65
C ARG A 106 4.01 12.14 21.49
N SER A 107 4.58 12.33 22.68
CA SER A 107 4.89 11.25 23.62
C SER A 107 3.66 10.71 24.36
N GLN A 108 2.52 11.39 24.31
CA GLN A 108 1.30 11.07 25.05
C GLN A 108 0.28 10.32 24.19
N ALA A 109 0.70 9.24 23.54
CA ALA A 109 -0.22 8.40 22.75
C ALA A 109 -1.29 7.78 23.67
N LEU A 110 -2.56 8.09 23.40
CA LEU A 110 -3.69 7.31 23.91
C LEU A 110 -3.98 6.19 22.90
N THR A 111 -3.79 4.94 23.34
CA THR A 111 -4.27 3.73 22.66
C THR A 111 -5.52 3.21 23.35
#